data_AF-A0AAD9YVP0-F1
#
_entry.id   AF-A0AAD9YVP0-F1
#
_cell.length_a   1.000
_cell.length_b   1.000
_cell.length_c   1.000
_cell.angle_alpha   90.00
_cell.angle_beta   90.00
_cell.angle_gamma   90.00
#
_symmetry.space_group_name_H-M   'P 1'
#
loop_
_entity.id
_entity.type
_entity.pdbx_description
1 polymer ?
#
loop_
_entity_poly.entity_id
_entity_poly.type
_entity_poly.pdbx_seq_one_letter_code
_entity_poly.pdbx_strand_id
1 'polypeptide(L)'
;MPPLNPASLLRKGPQHIQSHFRPCYRCQSTSTSNPPSPPSAAYAPLPTRRLISLHGRDASHFLQGLTTQNIPSSISTPGFYSAFLNASGRVLHDVFIYPAAHSRDYREAVFGGKDEGQAGFLIEVDANEVDSLARHLKRFKLRAKVGITVLEEGEWGVWQRWGEGGERAASGIGCSDNRAPDMGYRMVVPANKRPEGEGEVKVECYDLRRIMMGVAEGQSEILKETALPQESNIDYMGGIDFRKGCYVGQELTIRTHHTGVVRKRILPVQIYDSGGNTKPPVAFAYDPDSKLVLPPRGSNISRVDKKGRSAGKWLGGVGNVGLALCRLEVMSDTVLTGEGSQWKPEHEFMAAWEPEEGREGGEVRIKAFVPSWHSSRAEAQKLRRS
;
A
#
# COMPACT_ATOMS: atom_id res chain seq x y z
N MET A 1 33.36 -69.85 -2.81
CA MET A 1 32.27 -70.56 -3.51
C MET A 1 31.24 -70.97 -2.47
N PRO A 2 29.92 -71.04 -2.74
CA PRO A 2 28.98 -70.17 -3.46
C PRO A 2 28.02 -69.50 -2.40
N PRO A 3 26.69 -69.29 -2.54
CA PRO A 3 26.12 -67.92 -2.63
C PRO A 3 24.83 -67.61 -1.78
N LEU A 4 24.26 -66.40 -2.01
CA LEU A 4 22.85 -65.92 -1.88
C LEU A 4 22.23 -65.47 -0.51
N ASN A 5 22.01 -64.14 -0.40
CA ASN A 5 20.75 -63.32 -0.22
C ASN A 5 19.51 -63.92 0.52
N PRO A 6 18.56 -63.17 1.15
CA PRO A 6 18.24 -61.74 0.96
C PRO A 6 17.65 -60.89 2.13
N ALA A 7 17.39 -59.61 1.82
CA ALA A 7 16.31 -58.75 2.33
C ALA A 7 16.57 -57.82 3.55
N SER A 8 16.77 -56.53 3.27
CA SER A 8 16.04 -55.45 3.95
C SER A 8 16.03 -54.17 3.08
N LEU A 9 14.95 -54.03 2.29
CA LEU A 9 14.55 -52.78 1.65
C LEU A 9 13.86 -51.89 2.68
N LEU A 10 14.43 -50.73 3.03
CA LEU A 10 13.68 -49.62 3.61
C LEU A 10 14.13 -48.30 2.96
N ARG A 11 13.13 -47.63 2.38
CA ARG A 11 13.17 -46.36 1.66
C ARG A 11 13.66 -45.23 2.57
N LYS A 12 14.61 -44.41 2.10
CA LYS A 12 14.84 -43.07 2.67
C LYS A 12 13.97 -42.06 1.91
N GLY A 13 13.01 -41.47 2.62
CA GLY A 13 12.20 -40.35 2.14
C GLY A 13 12.99 -39.03 2.10
N PRO A 14 12.48 -38.01 1.39
CA PRO A 14 13.17 -36.73 1.21
C PRO A 14 13.15 -35.89 2.50
N GLN A 15 14.28 -35.25 2.78
CA GLN A 15 14.48 -34.40 3.95
C GLN A 15 13.60 -33.14 3.87
N HIS A 16 12.87 -32.88 4.95
CA HIS A 16 12.04 -31.71 5.16
C HIS A 16 12.85 -30.41 5.04
N ILE A 17 12.45 -29.55 4.10
CA ILE A 17 12.85 -28.15 4.06
C ILE A 17 12.12 -27.45 5.20
N GLN A 18 12.84 -27.04 6.24
CA GLN A 18 12.31 -26.16 7.27
C GLN A 18 12.02 -24.79 6.65
N SER A 19 10.74 -24.45 6.54
CA SER A 19 10.31 -23.10 6.23
C SER A 19 10.68 -22.19 7.40
N HIS A 20 11.72 -21.38 7.23
CA HIS A 20 11.95 -20.24 8.12
C HIS A 20 10.74 -19.31 8.01
N PHE A 21 9.86 -19.35 9.01
CA PHE A 21 8.83 -18.33 9.23
C PHE A 21 9.55 -17.00 9.42
N ARG A 22 9.56 -16.15 8.39
CA ARG A 22 9.99 -14.76 8.54
C ARG A 22 8.94 -14.05 9.40
N PRO A 23 9.33 -13.32 10.46
CA PRO A 23 8.39 -12.54 11.25
C PRO A 23 7.67 -11.53 10.35
N CYS A 24 6.35 -11.44 10.46
CA CYS A 24 5.59 -10.38 9.80
C CYS A 24 6.03 -9.02 10.39
N TYR A 25 6.59 -8.14 9.55
CA TYR A 25 7.06 -6.80 9.94
C TYR A 25 5.98 -5.94 10.61
N ARG A 26 4.70 -6.24 10.35
CA ARG A 26 3.55 -5.54 10.96
C ARG A 26 3.00 -6.22 12.21
N CYS A 27 3.47 -7.43 12.54
CA CYS A 27 3.09 -8.15 13.76
C CYS A 27 4.09 -7.94 14.92
N GLN A 28 5.15 -7.17 14.72
CA GLN A 28 6.16 -6.91 15.76
C GLN A 28 5.85 -5.73 16.69
N SER A 29 4.72 -5.02 16.52
CA SER A 29 4.32 -3.99 17.49
C SER A 29 3.78 -4.65 18.77
N THR A 30 4.70 -4.99 19.66
CA THR A 30 4.45 -5.44 21.04
C THR A 30 3.99 -4.30 21.97
N SER A 31 3.67 -3.11 21.44
CA SER A 31 3.11 -2.05 22.27
C SER A 31 1.66 -2.39 22.62
N THR A 32 1.43 -2.66 23.90
CA THR A 32 0.09 -2.84 24.49
C THR A 32 -0.77 -1.58 24.43
N SER A 33 -0.18 -0.42 24.09
CA SER A 33 -0.86 0.86 23.95
C SER A 33 -0.91 1.33 22.50
N ASN A 34 -1.99 2.01 22.13
CA ASN A 34 -2.12 2.69 20.85
C ASN A 34 -1.05 3.81 20.71
N PRO A 35 -0.61 4.15 19.47
CA PRO A 35 0.33 5.24 19.25
C PRO A 35 -0.27 6.61 19.63
N PRO A 36 0.54 7.62 19.96
CA PRO A 36 0.03 8.98 20.15
C PRO A 36 -0.49 9.56 18.83
N SER A 37 -1.33 10.59 18.91
CA SER A 37 -1.75 11.36 17.74
C SER A 37 -0.54 11.87 16.95
N PRO A 38 -0.52 11.75 15.61
CA PRO A 38 0.63 12.16 14.82
C PRO A 38 0.88 13.67 14.96
N PRO A 39 2.13 14.11 15.20
CA PRO A 39 2.45 15.53 15.23
C PRO A 39 2.28 16.18 13.85
N SER A 40 2.14 17.51 13.81
CA SER A 40 2.02 18.28 12.56
C SER A 40 3.27 18.21 11.68
N ALA A 41 4.45 18.02 12.29
CA ALA A 41 5.72 17.82 11.61
C ALA A 41 6.54 16.72 12.31
N ALA A 42 7.09 15.79 11.52
CA ALA A 42 7.95 14.71 12.01
C ALA A 42 8.54 13.92 10.83
N TYR A 43 9.39 12.96 11.15
CA TYR A 43 9.82 11.92 10.21
C TYR A 43 9.82 10.55 10.87
N ALA A 44 9.61 9.50 10.08
CA ALA A 44 9.54 8.11 10.55
C ALA A 44 10.33 7.17 9.63
N PRO A 45 11.11 6.23 10.19
CA PRO A 45 11.67 5.13 9.41
C PRO A 45 10.56 4.17 9.02
N LEU A 46 10.69 3.55 7.84
CA LEU A 46 9.69 2.65 7.27
C LEU A 46 10.27 1.24 7.09
N PRO A 47 10.48 0.48 8.19
CA PRO A 47 11.01 -0.88 8.13
C PRO A 47 10.05 -1.85 7.41
N THR A 48 8.78 -1.46 7.26
CA THR A 48 7.76 -2.19 6.48
C THR A 48 7.97 -2.07 4.97
N ARG A 49 9.00 -1.36 4.51
CA ARG A 49 9.32 -1.14 3.10
C ARG A 49 10.73 -1.66 2.77
N ARG A 50 10.85 -2.30 1.60
CA ARG A 50 12.11 -2.82 1.06
C ARG A 50 12.32 -2.36 -0.36
N LEU A 51 13.57 -2.40 -0.80
CA LEU A 51 14.01 -1.84 -2.08
C LEU A 51 14.54 -2.93 -3.02
N ILE A 52 14.15 -2.81 -4.28
CA ILE A 52 14.74 -3.57 -5.40
C ILE A 52 15.49 -2.57 -6.27
N SER A 53 16.78 -2.82 -6.51
CA SER A 53 17.53 -2.13 -7.55
C SER A 53 17.22 -2.75 -8.91
N LEU A 54 16.84 -1.89 -9.87
CA LEU A 54 16.66 -2.25 -11.26
C LEU A 54 17.45 -1.27 -12.13
N HIS A 55 18.42 -1.79 -12.89
CA HIS A 55 19.28 -0.96 -13.73
C HIS A 55 19.57 -1.65 -15.06
N GLY A 56 20.09 -0.90 -16.04
CA GLY A 56 20.45 -1.45 -17.34
C GLY A 56 20.01 -0.59 -18.51
N ARG A 57 20.49 -0.93 -19.71
CA ARG A 57 20.17 -0.21 -20.95
C ARG A 57 18.67 -0.24 -21.27
N ASP A 58 17.99 -1.32 -20.92
CA ASP A 58 16.56 -1.51 -21.21
C ASP A 58 15.65 -1.16 -20.01
N ALA A 59 16.21 -0.66 -18.90
CA ALA A 59 15.49 -0.51 -17.62
C ALA A 59 14.23 0.36 -17.73
N SER A 60 14.32 1.52 -18.38
CA SER A 60 13.19 2.44 -18.53
C SER A 60 12.07 1.81 -19.36
N HIS A 61 12.40 1.22 -20.52
CA HIS A 61 11.42 0.56 -21.38
C HIS A 61 10.80 -0.67 -20.69
N PHE A 62 11.61 -1.43 -19.97
CA PHE A 62 11.17 -2.57 -19.18
C PHE A 62 10.12 -2.18 -18.13
N LEU A 63 10.38 -1.14 -17.33
CA LEU A 63 9.42 -0.64 -16.34
C LEU A 63 8.20 0.02 -16.98
N GLN A 64 8.36 0.67 -18.14
CA GLN A 64 7.27 1.32 -18.86
C GLN A 64 6.13 0.34 -19.18
N GLY A 65 6.45 -0.89 -19.56
CA GLY A 65 5.45 -1.92 -19.89
C GLY A 65 4.84 -2.65 -18.68
N LEU A 66 5.36 -2.47 -17.47
CA LEU A 66 4.95 -3.26 -16.29
C LEU A 66 4.24 -2.43 -15.20
N THR A 67 4.35 -1.10 -15.27
CA THR A 67 3.86 -0.19 -14.23
C THR A 67 2.66 0.62 -14.73
N THR A 68 1.79 1.06 -13.82
CA THR A 68 0.61 1.87 -14.17
C THR A 68 0.94 3.35 -14.42
N GLN A 69 2.12 3.83 -14.02
CA GLN A 69 2.57 5.22 -14.16
C GLN A 69 3.63 5.34 -15.26
N ASN A 70 3.73 6.50 -15.91
CA ASN A 70 4.73 6.75 -16.94
C ASN A 70 6.14 6.84 -16.33
N ILE A 71 7.11 6.16 -16.93
CA ILE A 71 8.51 6.27 -16.53
C ILE A 71 9.08 7.57 -17.09
N PRO A 72 9.61 8.47 -16.24
CA PRO A 72 10.19 9.72 -16.70
C PRO A 72 11.40 9.49 -17.61
N SER A 73 11.53 10.31 -18.65
CA SER A 73 12.67 10.25 -19.56
C SER A 73 13.96 10.82 -18.95
N SER A 74 13.85 11.72 -17.97
CA SER A 74 15.00 12.33 -17.30
C SER A 74 15.35 11.59 -16.02
N ILE A 75 16.63 11.26 -15.85
CA ILE A 75 17.15 10.59 -14.64
C ILE A 75 17.14 11.48 -13.39
N SER A 76 16.95 12.79 -13.53
CA SER A 76 16.90 13.76 -12.42
C SER A 76 15.47 14.04 -11.93
N THR A 77 14.45 13.41 -12.51
CA THR A 77 13.09 13.54 -12.01
C THR A 77 12.96 12.87 -10.63
N PRO A 78 12.16 13.46 -9.72
CA PRO A 78 11.80 12.77 -8.48
C PRO A 78 11.13 11.42 -8.74
N GLY A 79 11.12 10.57 -7.72
CA GLY A 79 10.32 9.34 -7.74
C GLY A 79 8.82 9.61 -7.82
N PHE A 80 8.05 8.54 -7.96
CA PHE A 80 6.60 8.60 -8.13
C PHE A 80 5.93 7.33 -7.61
N TYR A 81 4.66 7.45 -7.24
CA TYR A 81 3.81 6.33 -6.85
C TYR A 81 3.29 5.59 -8.10
N SER A 82 3.20 4.26 -8.01
CA SER A 82 2.68 3.41 -9.09
C SER A 82 2.19 2.07 -8.55
N ALA A 83 1.76 1.19 -9.44
CA ALA A 83 1.42 -0.18 -9.13
C ALA A 83 1.85 -1.14 -10.24
N PHE A 84 2.10 -2.39 -9.84
CA PHE A 84 2.19 -3.53 -10.74
C PHE A 84 0.84 -4.26 -10.75
N LEU A 85 0.34 -4.61 -11.93
CA LEU A 85 -0.92 -5.34 -12.08
C LEU A 85 -0.67 -6.73 -12.65
N ASN A 86 -1.62 -7.63 -12.42
CA ASN A 86 -1.70 -8.88 -13.18
C ASN A 86 -2.38 -8.64 -14.55
N ALA A 87 -2.37 -9.65 -15.41
CA ALA A 87 -2.97 -9.55 -16.74
C ALA A 87 -4.48 -9.23 -16.72
N SER A 88 -5.19 -9.54 -15.63
CA SER A 88 -6.61 -9.22 -15.44
C SER A 88 -6.87 -7.80 -14.90
N GLY A 89 -5.82 -7.00 -14.70
CA GLY A 89 -5.91 -5.63 -14.17
C GLY A 89 -6.14 -5.54 -12.65
N ARG A 90 -5.77 -6.59 -11.89
CA ARG A 90 -5.78 -6.58 -10.41
C ARG A 90 -4.42 -6.19 -9.87
N VAL A 91 -4.40 -5.47 -8.76
CA VAL A 91 -3.16 -5.01 -8.12
C VAL A 91 -2.37 -6.21 -7.61
N LEU A 92 -1.09 -6.28 -7.99
CA LEU A 92 -0.12 -7.17 -7.38
C LEU A 92 0.61 -6.45 -6.23
N HIS A 93 1.14 -5.27 -6.54
CA HIS A 93 1.96 -4.48 -5.62
C HIS A 93 1.73 -2.99 -5.87
N ASP A 94 1.47 -2.23 -4.81
CA ASP A 94 1.67 -0.79 -4.77
C ASP A 94 3.15 -0.48 -4.51
N VAL A 95 3.68 0.52 -5.21
CA VAL A 95 5.12 0.82 -5.17
C VAL A 95 5.39 2.31 -5.27
N PHE A 96 6.53 2.73 -4.74
CA PHE A 96 7.20 3.94 -5.22
C PHE A 96 8.39 3.54 -6.09
N ILE A 97 8.63 4.30 -7.15
CA ILE A 97 9.77 4.10 -8.06
C ILE A 97 10.58 5.37 -8.10
N TYR A 98 11.88 5.26 -7.85
CA TYR A 98 12.81 6.38 -7.83
C TYR A 98 13.85 6.23 -8.92
N PRO A 99 13.95 7.17 -9.87
CA PRO A 99 15.15 7.35 -10.66
C PRO A 99 16.33 7.58 -9.71
N ALA A 100 17.35 6.73 -9.79
CA ALA A 100 18.45 6.68 -8.84
C ALA A 100 19.82 6.89 -9.50
N ALA A 101 19.89 6.82 -10.83
CA ALA A 101 21.14 6.91 -11.59
C ALA A 101 21.91 8.23 -11.41
N HIS A 102 21.25 9.30 -10.94
CA HIS A 102 21.92 10.57 -10.63
C HIS A 102 22.62 10.57 -9.26
N SER A 103 22.29 9.62 -8.37
CA SER A 103 22.85 9.55 -7.03
C SER A 103 24.22 8.88 -7.03
N ARG A 104 25.22 9.57 -6.45
CA ARG A 104 26.57 9.01 -6.25
C ARG A 104 26.53 7.76 -5.38
N ASP A 105 25.82 7.82 -4.26
CA ASP A 105 25.73 6.70 -3.30
C ASP A 105 25.15 5.45 -3.98
N TYR A 106 24.11 5.62 -4.80
CA TYR A 106 23.52 4.52 -5.57
C TYR A 106 24.51 3.92 -6.57
N ARG A 107 25.23 4.77 -7.30
CA ARG A 107 26.19 4.31 -8.29
C ARG A 107 27.39 3.60 -7.68
N GLU A 108 27.83 4.06 -6.52
CA GLU A 108 28.87 3.39 -5.75
C GLU A 108 28.41 2.00 -5.30
N ALA A 109 27.21 1.91 -4.71
CA ALA A 109 26.64 0.66 -4.24
C ALA A 109 26.34 -0.36 -5.36
N VAL A 110 25.80 0.10 -6.50
CA VAL A 110 25.32 -0.79 -7.57
C VAL A 110 26.37 -1.04 -8.67
N PHE A 111 27.20 -0.05 -8.99
CA PHE A 111 28.18 -0.12 -10.09
C PHE A 111 29.64 -0.08 -9.62
N GLY A 112 29.91 -0.05 -8.32
CA GLY A 112 31.27 0.08 -7.78
C GLY A 112 31.96 1.38 -8.23
N GLY A 113 31.18 2.44 -8.47
CA GLY A 113 31.67 3.75 -8.88
C GLY A 113 32.03 3.89 -10.37
N LYS A 114 31.87 2.84 -11.18
CA LYS A 114 32.07 2.92 -12.63
C LYS A 114 30.85 3.58 -13.28
N ASP A 115 31.07 4.68 -14.01
CA ASP A 115 30.01 5.34 -14.75
C ASP A 115 29.66 4.55 -16.02
N GLU A 116 28.55 3.81 -16.00
CA GLU A 116 28.05 3.18 -17.21
C GLU A 116 27.03 4.04 -17.97
N GLY A 117 26.65 5.23 -17.47
CA GLY A 117 25.62 6.07 -18.08
C GLY A 117 24.24 5.39 -18.22
N GLN A 118 24.00 4.30 -17.49
CA GLN A 118 22.79 3.48 -17.61
C GLN A 118 21.66 4.01 -16.73
N ALA A 119 20.43 3.77 -17.17
CA ALA A 119 19.26 3.99 -16.34
C ALA A 119 19.30 3.06 -15.12
N GLY A 120 18.85 3.59 -13.98
CA GLY A 120 18.86 2.92 -12.70
C GLY A 120 17.74 3.44 -11.81
N PHE A 121 17.02 2.51 -11.20
CA PHE A 121 15.85 2.76 -10.40
C PHE A 121 15.93 1.99 -9.08
N LEU A 122 15.38 2.59 -8.02
CA LEU A 122 15.00 1.90 -6.80
C LEU A 122 13.48 1.74 -6.79
N ILE A 123 13.01 0.52 -6.55
CA ILE A 123 11.59 0.18 -6.45
C ILE A 123 11.30 -0.16 -4.99
N GLU A 124 10.54 0.69 -4.33
CA GLU A 124 10.04 0.46 -2.97
C GLU A 124 8.75 -0.34 -3.01
N VAL A 125 8.69 -1.39 -2.20
CA VAL A 125 7.55 -2.29 -2.06
C VAL A 125 7.40 -2.73 -0.59
N ASP A 126 6.23 -3.25 -0.22
CA ASP A 126 6.02 -3.91 1.08
C ASP A 126 7.12 -4.96 1.34
N ALA A 127 7.69 -4.92 2.54
CA ALA A 127 8.81 -5.78 2.94
C ALA A 127 8.48 -7.27 2.82
N ASN A 128 7.22 -7.67 3.05
CA ASN A 128 6.80 -9.06 2.96
C ASN A 128 6.65 -9.53 1.49
N GLU A 129 6.66 -8.61 0.53
CA GLU A 129 6.39 -8.88 -0.88
C GLU A 129 7.57 -8.62 -1.81
N VAL A 130 8.71 -8.14 -1.28
CA VAL A 130 9.91 -7.82 -2.06
C VAL A 130 10.41 -8.99 -2.90
N ASP A 131 10.46 -10.20 -2.33
CA ASP A 131 10.87 -11.41 -3.02
C ASP A 131 9.85 -11.82 -4.09
N SER A 132 8.56 -11.61 -3.82
CA SER A 132 7.49 -11.89 -4.78
C SER A 132 7.57 -10.95 -5.99
N LEU A 133 7.77 -9.65 -5.76
CA LEU A 133 7.92 -8.67 -6.83
C LEU A 133 9.22 -8.92 -7.61
N ALA A 134 10.34 -9.22 -6.95
CA ALA A 134 11.59 -9.56 -7.63
C ALA A 134 11.45 -10.78 -8.55
N ARG A 135 10.75 -11.84 -8.10
CA ARG A 135 10.41 -12.99 -8.94
C ARG A 135 9.51 -12.60 -10.12
N HIS A 136 8.52 -11.74 -9.88
CA HIS A 136 7.65 -11.24 -10.95
C HIS A 136 8.47 -10.51 -12.03
N LEU A 137 9.31 -9.54 -11.65
CA LEU A 137 10.18 -8.82 -12.58
C LEU A 137 11.12 -9.76 -13.34
N LYS A 138 11.74 -10.74 -12.66
CA LYS A 138 12.61 -11.73 -13.31
C LYS A 138 11.90 -12.57 -14.38
N ARG A 139 10.60 -12.85 -14.23
CA ARG A 139 9.82 -13.56 -15.26
C ARG A 139 9.65 -12.74 -16.54
N PHE A 140 9.51 -11.41 -16.43
CA PHE A 140 9.35 -10.53 -17.58
C PHE A 140 10.67 -10.15 -18.26
N LYS A 141 11.82 -10.39 -17.60
CA LYS A 141 13.15 -9.97 -18.06
C LYS A 141 13.57 -10.56 -19.42
N LEU A 142 12.89 -11.54 -20.01
CA LEU A 142 13.34 -12.31 -21.18
C LEU A 142 14.10 -11.46 -22.23
N ARG A 143 15.43 -11.64 -22.31
CA ARG A 143 16.40 -10.91 -23.16
C ARG A 143 16.62 -9.43 -22.85
N ALA A 144 15.80 -8.78 -22.02
CA ALA A 144 16.01 -7.42 -21.57
C ALA A 144 17.34 -7.31 -20.81
N LYS A 145 18.16 -6.35 -21.20
CA LYS A 145 19.46 -6.02 -20.61
C LYS A 145 19.27 -5.22 -19.32
N VAL A 146 18.72 -5.89 -18.31
CA VAL A 146 18.46 -5.32 -16.98
C VAL A 146 19.05 -6.18 -15.85
N GLY A 147 19.71 -5.55 -14.89
CA GLY A 147 20.02 -6.11 -13.57
C GLY A 147 18.83 -5.91 -12.63
N ILE A 148 18.52 -6.93 -11.82
CA ILE A 148 17.43 -6.89 -10.83
C ILE A 148 17.95 -7.54 -9.54
N THR A 149 18.11 -6.74 -8.50
CA THR A 149 18.70 -7.16 -7.22
C THR A 149 17.84 -6.65 -6.08
N VAL A 150 17.46 -7.54 -5.16
CA VAL A 150 16.85 -7.14 -3.88
C VAL A 150 17.99 -6.59 -3.02
N LEU A 151 17.85 -5.37 -2.52
CA LEU A 151 18.87 -4.79 -1.63
C LEU A 151 18.76 -5.42 -0.26
N GLU A 152 19.90 -5.68 0.37
CA GLU A 152 19.94 -6.34 1.67
C GLU A 152 19.39 -5.42 2.77
N GLU A 153 18.87 -6.03 3.84
CA GLU A 153 18.37 -5.27 4.98
C GLU A 153 19.51 -4.48 5.63
N GLY A 154 19.28 -3.19 5.87
CA GLY A 154 20.30 -2.33 6.46
C GLY A 154 21.35 -1.81 5.48
N GLU A 155 21.22 -2.01 4.16
CA GLU A 155 22.03 -1.25 3.18
C GLU A 155 21.43 0.12 2.90
N TRP A 156 20.10 0.19 2.81
CA TRP A 156 19.33 1.38 2.51
C TRP A 156 18.09 1.48 3.40
N GLY A 157 17.73 2.71 3.76
CA GLY A 157 16.55 3.02 4.56
C GLY A 157 15.54 3.87 3.78
N VAL A 158 14.26 3.56 3.98
CA VAL A 158 13.14 4.35 3.48
C VAL A 158 12.54 5.14 4.65
N TRP A 159 12.27 6.42 4.43
CA TRP A 159 11.76 7.33 5.44
C TRP A 159 10.61 8.16 4.89
N GLN A 160 9.61 8.45 5.74
CA GLN A 160 8.63 9.49 5.48
C GLN A 160 8.97 10.72 6.31
N ARG A 161 8.93 11.90 5.72
CA ARG A 161 8.94 13.20 6.43
C ARG A 161 7.69 14.00 6.09
N TRP A 162 7.11 14.72 7.05
CA TRP A 162 5.97 15.63 6.84
C TRP A 162 6.08 16.88 7.71
N GLY A 163 5.27 17.90 7.41
CA GLY A 163 5.27 19.21 8.06
C GLY A 163 6.13 20.28 7.37
N GLU A 164 6.31 21.43 8.01
CA GLU A 164 7.10 22.56 7.47
C GLU A 164 8.54 22.12 7.14
N GLY A 165 9.03 22.52 5.96
CA GLY A 165 10.32 22.07 5.44
C GLY A 165 10.31 20.66 4.87
N GLY A 166 9.13 20.07 4.59
CA GLY A 166 8.97 18.81 3.84
C GLY A 166 9.38 18.89 2.36
N GLU A 167 10.28 19.81 2.00
CA GLU A 167 10.75 19.98 0.63
C GLU A 167 12.08 19.25 0.42
N ARG A 168 12.07 18.44 -0.65
CA ARG A 168 13.18 17.90 -1.44
C ARG A 168 14.57 17.99 -0.80
N ALA A 169 15.13 16.84 -0.39
CA ALA A 169 16.57 16.74 -0.20
C ALA A 169 17.28 17.13 -1.51
N ALA A 170 18.05 18.23 -1.50
CA ALA A 170 18.63 18.84 -2.70
C ALA A 170 19.53 17.90 -3.54
N SER A 171 19.98 16.77 -2.96
CA SER A 171 20.87 15.79 -3.58
C SER A 171 20.52 14.32 -3.29
N GLY A 172 19.33 14.05 -2.75
CA GLY A 172 18.91 12.70 -2.32
C GLY A 172 17.96 11.99 -3.27
N ILE A 173 17.85 10.67 -3.13
CA ILE A 173 16.81 9.87 -3.80
C ILE A 173 15.51 10.03 -3.01
N GLY A 174 14.43 10.40 -3.69
CA GLY A 174 13.13 10.59 -3.03
C GLY A 174 12.07 11.21 -3.93
N CYS A 175 10.91 11.49 -3.34
CA CYS A 175 9.82 12.18 -4.01
C CYS A 175 8.83 12.82 -3.04
N SER A 176 8.13 13.85 -3.50
CA SER A 176 6.91 14.29 -2.83
C SER A 176 5.88 13.16 -2.85
N ASP A 177 5.31 12.85 -1.69
CA ASP A 177 4.24 11.88 -1.57
C ASP A 177 2.92 12.55 -1.93
N ASN A 178 2.45 12.32 -3.15
CA ASN A 178 1.25 12.96 -3.70
C ASN A 178 -0.03 12.15 -3.49
N ARG A 179 0.02 11.08 -2.67
CA ARG A 179 -1.11 10.18 -2.46
C ARG A 179 -2.29 10.89 -1.81
N ALA A 180 -2.02 11.77 -0.85
CA ALA A 180 -2.98 12.71 -0.30
C ALA A 180 -2.29 14.07 -0.06
N PRO A 181 -3.04 15.18 0.04
CA PRO A 181 -2.46 16.48 0.42
C PRO A 181 -1.66 16.37 1.72
N ASP A 182 -0.55 17.11 1.77
CA ASP A 182 0.33 17.22 2.92
C ASP A 182 0.93 15.89 3.42
N MET A 183 0.93 14.82 2.61
CA MET A 183 1.62 13.57 2.96
C MET A 183 3.13 13.74 3.14
N GLY A 184 3.70 14.79 2.56
CA GLY A 184 5.09 15.19 2.76
C GLY A 184 6.02 14.58 1.72
N TYR A 185 7.18 14.08 2.16
CA TYR A 185 8.27 13.65 1.29
C TYR A 185 8.79 12.26 1.70
N ARG A 186 8.92 11.40 0.69
CA ARG A 186 9.49 10.06 0.80
C ARG A 186 10.98 10.13 0.47
N MET A 187 11.82 9.67 1.39
CA MET A 187 13.28 9.71 1.27
C MET A 187 13.85 8.29 1.23
N VAL A 188 14.83 8.08 0.36
CA VAL A 188 15.61 6.84 0.27
C VAL A 188 17.07 7.19 0.46
N VAL A 189 17.66 6.69 1.54
CA VAL A 189 19.02 7.04 1.96
C VAL A 189 19.83 5.77 2.25
N PRO A 190 21.15 5.76 2.01
CA PRO A 190 22.03 4.71 2.52
C PRO A 190 21.89 4.57 4.04
N ALA A 191 22.06 3.37 4.59
CA ALA A 191 21.78 3.10 6.00
C ALA A 191 22.68 3.84 7.00
N ASN A 192 23.86 4.30 6.57
CA ASN A 192 24.72 5.16 7.37
C ASN A 192 24.27 6.64 7.39
N LYS A 193 23.23 7.00 6.64
CA LYS A 193 22.62 8.32 6.61
C LYS A 193 21.21 8.25 7.19
N ARG A 194 20.77 9.36 7.78
CA ARG A 194 19.42 9.54 8.31
C ARG A 194 18.88 10.92 7.92
N PRO A 195 17.56 11.11 7.86
CA PRO A 195 16.99 12.43 7.73
C PRO A 195 17.49 13.36 8.84
N GLU A 196 17.89 14.58 8.48
CA GLU A 196 18.29 15.61 9.45
C GLU A 196 17.04 16.29 10.04
N GLY A 197 17.10 16.60 11.33
CA GLY A 197 16.07 17.34 12.07
C GLY A 197 15.65 16.66 13.37
N GLU A 198 14.95 17.40 14.24
CA GLU A 198 14.26 16.83 15.40
C GLU A 198 12.90 16.25 14.99
N GLY A 199 12.33 15.38 15.83
CA GLY A 199 10.98 14.82 15.59
C GLY A 199 10.96 13.46 14.87
N GLU A 200 11.96 12.61 15.11
CA GLU A 200 11.84 11.19 14.75
C GLU A 200 10.69 10.56 15.55
N VAL A 201 9.77 9.90 14.86
CA VAL A 201 8.67 9.13 15.46
C VAL A 201 8.69 7.71 14.94
N LYS A 202 8.00 6.81 15.65
CA LYS A 202 7.91 5.40 15.23
C LYS A 202 7.00 5.23 14.01
N VAL A 203 7.15 4.10 13.32
CA VAL A 203 6.37 3.77 12.11
C VAL A 203 4.86 3.75 12.37
N GLU A 204 4.43 3.42 13.60
CA GLU A 204 3.01 3.38 13.97
C GLU A 204 2.36 4.77 13.90
N CYS A 205 3.11 5.85 14.18
CA CYS A 205 2.63 7.22 14.03
C CYS A 205 2.39 7.56 12.54
N TYR A 206 3.27 7.07 11.66
CA TYR A 206 3.09 7.22 10.22
C TYR A 206 1.90 6.41 9.69
N ASP A 207 1.75 5.17 10.14
CA ASP A 207 0.62 4.31 9.78
C ASP A 207 -0.72 4.94 10.19
N LEU A 208 -0.82 5.43 11.44
CA LEU A 208 -2.00 6.15 11.91
C LEU A 208 -2.28 7.39 11.06
N ARG A 209 -1.25 8.19 10.75
CA ARG A 209 -1.39 9.37 9.91
C ARG A 209 -1.97 9.04 8.52
N ARG A 210 -1.46 8.00 7.86
CA ARG A 210 -1.99 7.54 6.56
C ARG A 210 -3.43 7.05 6.66
N ILE A 211 -3.74 6.24 7.68
CA ILE A 211 -5.10 5.75 7.95
C ILE A 211 -6.05 6.94 8.10
N MET A 212 -5.64 7.95 8.86
CA MET A 212 -6.46 9.14 9.08
C MET A 212 -6.72 9.94 7.80
N MET A 213 -5.80 9.87 6.83
CA MET A 213 -5.95 10.50 5.52
C MET A 213 -6.67 9.63 4.48
N GLY A 214 -7.03 8.38 4.81
CA GLY A 214 -7.64 7.44 3.87
C GLY A 214 -6.66 6.81 2.88
N VAL A 215 -5.36 6.79 3.20
CA VAL A 215 -4.30 6.31 2.30
C VAL A 215 -3.91 4.87 2.63
N ALA A 216 -4.32 3.93 1.78
CA ALA A 216 -3.92 2.52 1.87
C ALA A 216 -2.47 2.31 1.40
N GLU A 217 -1.74 1.39 2.04
CA GLU A 217 -0.36 1.05 1.68
C GLU A 217 -0.03 -0.42 2.00
N GLY A 218 0.56 -1.14 1.04
CA GLY A 218 0.96 -2.54 1.18
C GLY A 218 -0.20 -3.55 1.11
N GLN A 219 0.16 -4.83 1.05
CA GLN A 219 -0.77 -5.92 0.68
C GLN A 219 -1.74 -6.29 1.81
N SER A 220 -1.50 -5.76 3.00
CA SER A 220 -2.43 -5.82 4.12
C SER A 220 -3.69 -4.98 3.93
N GLU A 221 -3.58 -3.89 3.16
CA GLU A 221 -4.66 -2.92 2.90
C GLU A 221 -5.10 -2.97 1.42
N ILE A 222 -4.17 -3.26 0.50
CA ILE A 222 -4.41 -3.40 -0.93
C ILE A 222 -4.25 -4.88 -1.33
N LEU A 223 -5.36 -5.63 -1.24
CA LEU A 223 -5.34 -7.09 -1.39
C LEU A 223 -4.81 -7.54 -2.76
N LYS A 224 -3.68 -8.24 -2.75
CA LYS A 224 -3.04 -8.82 -3.93
C LYS A 224 -4.00 -9.68 -4.74
N GLU A 225 -3.95 -9.53 -6.07
CA GLU A 225 -4.75 -10.25 -7.07
C GLU A 225 -6.28 -10.07 -6.98
N THR A 226 -6.76 -9.32 -5.97
CA THR A 226 -8.19 -9.09 -5.75
C THR A 226 -8.55 -7.62 -5.90
N ALA A 227 -7.70 -6.72 -5.42
CA ALA A 227 -7.93 -5.30 -5.42
C ALA A 227 -7.91 -4.73 -6.85
N LEU A 228 -8.84 -3.82 -7.12
CA LEU A 228 -8.86 -2.98 -8.31
C LEU A 228 -8.11 -1.67 -8.02
N PRO A 229 -7.31 -1.14 -8.97
CA PRO A 229 -6.55 0.09 -8.75
C PRO A 229 -7.43 1.27 -8.33
N GLN A 230 -8.56 1.47 -9.02
CA GLN A 230 -9.50 2.54 -8.70
C GLN A 230 -10.25 2.31 -7.38
N GLU A 231 -10.58 1.06 -7.04
CA GLU A 231 -11.18 0.77 -5.73
C GLU A 231 -10.20 1.03 -4.58
N SER A 232 -8.90 0.97 -4.86
CA SER A 232 -7.83 1.27 -3.90
C SER A 232 -7.34 2.71 -3.98
N ASN A 233 -8.06 3.59 -4.68
CA ASN A 233 -7.73 5.01 -4.89
C ASN A 233 -6.39 5.28 -5.59
N ILE A 234 -5.77 4.30 -6.26
CA ILE A 234 -4.47 4.50 -6.95
C ILE A 234 -4.60 5.56 -8.04
N ASP A 235 -5.79 5.71 -8.65
CA ASP A 235 -6.12 6.76 -9.59
C ASP A 235 -6.19 8.16 -8.96
N TYR A 236 -6.72 8.29 -7.74
CA TYR A 236 -6.73 9.56 -7.00
C TYR A 236 -5.38 9.90 -6.37
N MET A 237 -4.60 8.88 -6.05
CA MET A 237 -3.25 9.00 -5.50
C MET A 237 -2.18 9.31 -6.56
N GLY A 238 -2.55 9.49 -7.83
CA GLY A 238 -1.62 9.78 -8.92
C GLY A 238 -0.77 8.60 -9.37
N GLY A 239 -1.16 7.37 -9.02
CA GLY A 239 -0.42 6.16 -9.36
C GLY A 239 -0.70 5.61 -10.76
N ILE A 240 -1.60 6.22 -11.53
CA ILE A 240 -1.98 5.77 -12.88
C ILE A 240 -1.83 6.94 -13.87
N ASP A 241 -1.13 6.71 -14.96
CA ASP A 241 -1.20 7.57 -16.14
C ASP A 241 -2.17 6.97 -17.15
N PHE A 242 -3.25 7.69 -17.45
CA PHE A 242 -4.22 7.25 -18.46
C PHE A 242 -3.80 7.58 -19.89
N ARG A 243 -2.70 8.33 -20.08
CA ARG A 243 -2.18 8.75 -21.39
C ARG A 243 -0.90 8.02 -21.80
N LYS A 244 -0.34 7.16 -20.94
CA LYS A 244 0.85 6.38 -21.27
C LYS A 244 0.53 5.23 -22.24
N GLY A 245 1.59 4.71 -22.87
CA GLY A 245 1.51 3.52 -23.71
C GLY A 245 1.14 2.24 -22.95
N CYS A 246 1.07 1.12 -23.69
CA CYS A 246 0.58 -0.15 -23.17
C CYS A 246 1.37 -0.66 -21.95
N TYR A 247 0.64 -1.19 -20.97
CA TYR A 247 1.22 -1.89 -19.82
C TYR A 247 0.34 -3.08 -19.40
N VAL A 248 0.92 -4.02 -18.63
CA VAL A 248 0.22 -5.22 -18.18
C VAL A 248 -1.03 -4.87 -17.35
N GLY A 249 -2.19 -5.41 -17.73
CA GLY A 249 -3.45 -5.22 -17.00
C GLY A 249 -4.19 -3.91 -17.30
N GLN A 250 -3.73 -3.11 -18.28
CA GLN A 250 -4.28 -1.80 -18.61
C GLN A 250 -5.77 -1.82 -19.04
N GLU A 251 -6.21 -2.85 -19.79
CA GLU A 251 -7.55 -2.92 -20.40
C GLU A 251 -8.66 -2.65 -19.39
N LEU A 252 -8.64 -3.34 -18.25
CA LEU A 252 -9.65 -3.16 -17.21
C LEU A 252 -9.56 -1.78 -16.57
N THR A 253 -8.35 -1.31 -16.29
CA THR A 253 -8.11 -0.01 -15.68
C THR A 253 -8.65 1.12 -16.57
N ILE A 254 -8.37 1.07 -17.88
CA ILE A 254 -8.88 2.05 -18.85
C ILE A 254 -10.41 1.95 -18.98
N ARG A 255 -10.96 0.74 -19.10
CA ARG A 255 -12.42 0.55 -19.18
C ARG A 255 -13.14 1.14 -17.97
N THR A 256 -12.64 0.88 -16.75
CA THR A 256 -13.19 1.45 -15.52
C THR A 256 -13.04 2.97 -15.48
N HIS A 257 -11.96 3.53 -16.04
CA HIS A 257 -11.80 4.97 -16.18
C HIS A 257 -12.85 5.58 -17.13
N HIS A 258 -13.05 5.04 -18.34
CA HIS A 258 -13.99 5.61 -19.31
C HIS A 258 -15.46 5.38 -18.97
N THR A 259 -15.80 4.23 -18.37
CA THR A 259 -17.18 3.98 -17.90
C THR A 259 -17.61 4.91 -16.77
N GLY A 260 -16.65 5.53 -16.07
CA GLY A 260 -16.90 6.63 -15.14
C GLY A 260 -17.45 6.24 -13.77
N VAL A 261 -17.83 4.99 -13.54
CA VAL A 261 -18.48 4.56 -12.30
C VAL A 261 -17.57 3.62 -11.50
N VAL A 262 -17.01 4.14 -10.40
CA VAL A 262 -16.30 3.35 -9.38
C VAL A 262 -17.22 3.24 -8.16
N ARG A 263 -17.80 2.06 -7.94
CA ARG A 263 -18.83 1.85 -6.90
C ARG A 263 -18.29 1.59 -5.51
N LYS A 264 -17.04 1.15 -5.42
CA LYS A 264 -16.35 0.86 -4.16
C LYS A 264 -15.05 1.62 -4.09
N ARG A 265 -14.74 2.19 -2.93
CA ARG A 265 -13.41 2.76 -2.65
C ARG A 265 -12.99 2.44 -1.23
N ILE A 266 -11.69 2.35 -1.00
CA ILE A 266 -11.14 2.36 0.35
C ILE A 266 -11.42 3.74 0.96
N LEU A 267 -12.04 3.75 2.14
CA LEU A 267 -12.32 4.97 2.91
C LEU A 267 -11.76 4.82 4.33
N PRO A 268 -11.37 5.92 4.98
CA PRO A 268 -11.19 5.94 6.42
C PRO A 268 -12.53 5.69 7.11
N VAL A 269 -12.48 4.88 8.16
CA VAL A 269 -13.62 4.51 8.98
C VAL A 269 -13.28 4.70 10.45
N GLN A 270 -14.26 5.09 11.25
CA GLN A 270 -14.16 5.12 12.71
C GLN A 270 -15.08 4.04 13.29
N ILE A 271 -14.54 3.26 14.22
CA ILE A 271 -15.32 2.33 15.02
C ILE A 271 -15.80 3.00 16.30
N TYR A 272 -16.97 2.58 16.77
CA TYR A 272 -17.57 3.05 18.02
C TYR A 272 -18.38 1.92 18.67
N ASP A 273 -18.68 2.11 19.95
CA ASP A 273 -19.40 1.14 20.76
C ASP A 273 -20.77 0.80 20.15
N SER A 274 -21.13 -0.49 20.16
CA SER A 274 -22.44 -0.98 19.69
C SER A 274 -23.56 -0.85 20.72
N GLY A 275 -23.23 -0.46 21.96
CA GLY A 275 -24.16 -0.20 23.05
C GLY A 275 -25.12 0.95 22.76
N GLY A 276 -26.38 0.76 23.13
CA GLY A 276 -27.53 1.55 22.67
C GLY A 276 -27.58 3.04 23.03
N ASN A 277 -26.63 3.57 23.79
CA ASN A 277 -26.53 5.00 24.12
C ASN A 277 -25.50 5.77 23.27
N THR A 278 -24.75 5.09 22.41
CA THR A 278 -23.66 5.70 21.65
C THR A 278 -24.15 6.19 20.29
N LYS A 279 -24.07 7.50 20.04
CA LYS A 279 -24.46 8.08 18.74
C LYS A 279 -23.33 7.90 17.71
N PRO A 280 -23.66 7.75 16.41
CA PRO A 280 -22.64 7.73 15.36
C PRO A 280 -21.77 9.00 15.39
N PRO A 281 -20.44 8.88 15.27
CA PRO A 281 -19.54 10.02 15.36
C PRO A 281 -19.82 11.04 14.24
N VAL A 282 -19.92 12.33 14.56
CA VAL A 282 -20.22 13.35 13.54
C VAL A 282 -18.98 13.72 12.74
N ALA A 283 -17.82 13.78 13.39
CA ALA A 283 -16.53 14.04 12.80
C ALA A 283 -15.62 12.82 12.96
N PHE A 284 -14.68 12.67 12.03
CA PHE A 284 -13.67 11.63 12.09
C PHE A 284 -12.57 12.03 13.06
N ALA A 285 -12.39 11.27 14.14
CA ALA A 285 -11.43 11.57 15.19
C ALA A 285 -10.77 10.30 15.74
N TYR A 286 -9.46 10.38 15.90
CA TYR A 286 -8.67 9.35 16.56
C TYR A 286 -8.70 9.54 18.07
N ASP A 287 -8.89 8.43 18.79
CA ASP A 287 -8.83 8.33 20.24
C ASP A 287 -7.69 7.37 20.65
N PRO A 288 -6.57 7.89 21.19
CA PRO A 288 -5.46 7.06 21.65
C PRO A 288 -5.82 6.18 22.86
N ASP A 289 -6.82 6.57 23.64
CA ASP A 289 -7.24 5.86 24.84
C ASP A 289 -8.27 4.76 24.57
N SER A 290 -8.76 4.67 23.32
CA SER A 290 -9.77 3.71 22.91
C SER A 290 -9.38 2.27 23.28
N LYS A 291 -10.32 1.58 23.93
CA LYS A 291 -10.23 0.17 24.33
C LYS A 291 -11.07 -0.74 23.43
N LEU A 292 -11.60 -0.22 22.33
CA LEU A 292 -12.41 -0.99 21.40
C LEU A 292 -11.57 -2.07 20.73
N VAL A 293 -12.16 -3.25 20.59
CA VAL A 293 -11.53 -4.37 19.87
C VAL A 293 -11.74 -4.16 18.38
N LEU A 294 -10.63 -4.05 17.63
CA LEU A 294 -10.68 -3.92 16.18
C LEU A 294 -11.24 -5.20 15.54
N PRO A 295 -12.07 -5.12 14.48
CA PRO A 295 -12.51 -6.31 13.76
C PRO A 295 -11.34 -7.11 13.15
N PRO A 296 -11.46 -8.44 12.99
CA PRO A 296 -10.54 -9.21 12.17
C PRO A 296 -10.43 -8.64 10.75
N ARG A 297 -9.22 -8.72 10.15
CA ARG A 297 -9.04 -8.30 8.76
C ARG A 297 -9.98 -9.10 7.87
N GLY A 298 -10.70 -8.39 7.01
CA GLY A 298 -11.64 -8.98 6.08
C GLY A 298 -13.04 -9.19 6.64
N SER A 299 -13.34 -8.78 7.88
CA SER A 299 -14.70 -8.81 8.41
C SER A 299 -15.66 -8.02 7.50
N ASN A 300 -16.83 -8.61 7.25
CA ASN A 300 -17.89 -7.95 6.50
C ASN A 300 -18.49 -6.82 7.32
N ILE A 301 -18.81 -5.72 6.64
CA ILE A 301 -19.51 -4.58 7.23
C ILE A 301 -20.94 -4.61 6.68
N SER A 302 -21.91 -4.74 7.57
CA SER A 302 -23.33 -4.88 7.22
C SER A 302 -24.16 -3.73 7.78
N ARG A 303 -25.32 -3.45 7.15
CA ARG A 303 -26.32 -2.55 7.73
C ARG A 303 -26.93 -3.20 8.96
N VAL A 304 -27.18 -2.38 9.98
CA VAL A 304 -27.76 -2.85 11.25
C VAL A 304 -29.27 -3.06 11.10
N ASP A 305 -29.95 -2.11 10.47
CA ASP A 305 -31.40 -2.09 10.33
C ASP A 305 -31.94 -3.07 9.27
N LYS A 306 -31.05 -3.59 8.41
CA LYS A 306 -31.43 -4.42 7.28
C LYS A 306 -30.40 -5.51 7.00
N LYS A 307 -30.84 -6.77 7.04
CA LYS A 307 -30.07 -7.89 6.51
C LYS A 307 -29.96 -7.78 4.99
N GLY A 308 -28.77 -8.00 4.45
CA GLY A 308 -28.53 -7.90 3.01
C GLY A 308 -27.08 -8.17 2.63
N ARG A 309 -26.74 -7.82 1.39
CA ARG A 309 -25.35 -7.88 0.92
C ARG A 309 -24.48 -6.96 1.76
N SER A 310 -23.24 -7.38 1.97
CA SER A 310 -22.23 -6.57 2.65
C SER A 310 -22.13 -5.17 2.03
N ALA A 311 -22.09 -4.16 2.90
CA ALA A 311 -21.88 -2.76 2.56
C ALA A 311 -20.39 -2.45 2.38
N GLY A 312 -19.50 -3.21 3.02
CA GLY A 312 -18.07 -3.04 2.90
C GLY A 312 -17.25 -4.15 3.54
N LYS A 313 -15.94 -4.00 3.53
CA LYS A 313 -15.01 -4.98 4.13
C LYS A 313 -13.93 -4.26 4.91
N TRP A 314 -13.77 -4.62 6.18
CA TRP A 314 -12.73 -4.08 7.05
C TRP A 314 -11.34 -4.55 6.57
N LEU A 315 -10.37 -3.64 6.51
CA LEU A 315 -9.00 -3.94 6.06
C LEU A 315 -7.99 -3.95 7.22
N GLY A 316 -8.15 -3.04 8.17
CA GLY A 316 -7.27 -2.89 9.33
C GLY A 316 -7.41 -1.51 9.96
N GLY A 317 -6.83 -1.32 11.13
CA GLY A 317 -6.93 -0.07 11.88
C GLY A 317 -6.03 -0.03 13.10
N VAL A 318 -6.11 1.07 13.85
CA VAL A 318 -5.38 1.37 15.08
C VAL A 318 -6.32 2.14 16.01
N GLY A 319 -6.39 1.75 17.29
CA GLY A 319 -7.34 2.33 18.24
C GLY A 319 -8.78 2.27 17.74
N ASN A 320 -9.43 3.42 17.58
CA ASN A 320 -10.80 3.52 17.08
C ASN A 320 -10.91 3.86 15.57
N VAL A 321 -9.82 3.91 14.81
CA VAL A 321 -9.84 4.28 13.37
C VAL A 321 -9.24 3.19 12.49
N GLY A 322 -9.62 3.17 11.21
CA GLY A 322 -9.09 2.20 10.25
C GLY A 322 -9.47 2.50 8.81
N LEU A 323 -9.22 1.53 7.93
CA LEU A 323 -9.58 1.57 6.53
C LEU A 323 -10.57 0.44 6.21
N ALA A 324 -11.52 0.73 5.33
CA ALA A 324 -12.44 -0.27 4.81
C ALA A 324 -12.73 -0.05 3.33
N LEU A 325 -12.86 -1.14 2.58
CA LEU A 325 -13.41 -1.11 1.23
C LEU A 325 -14.93 -0.90 1.33
N CYS A 326 -15.40 0.30 1.00
CA CYS A 326 -16.78 0.72 1.21
C CYS A 326 -17.53 0.81 -0.12
N ARG A 327 -18.79 0.36 -0.16
CA ARG A 327 -19.72 0.66 -1.27
C ARG A 327 -20.21 2.09 -1.10
N LEU A 328 -19.81 2.97 -2.02
CA LEU A 328 -19.98 4.42 -1.89
C LEU A 328 -21.46 4.82 -1.74
N GLU A 329 -22.31 4.30 -2.63
CA GLU A 329 -23.77 4.57 -2.63
C GLU A 329 -24.50 4.09 -1.37
N VAL A 330 -23.88 3.23 -0.56
CA VAL A 330 -24.49 2.64 0.64
C VAL A 330 -23.94 3.32 1.89
N MET A 331 -22.62 3.49 1.99
CA MET A 331 -21.92 3.92 3.20
C MET A 331 -21.55 5.41 3.22
N SER A 332 -21.76 6.13 2.12
CA SER A 332 -21.45 7.56 2.02
C SER A 332 -22.51 8.31 1.22
N ASP A 333 -22.53 9.63 1.38
CA ASP A 333 -23.34 10.56 0.60
C ASP A 333 -22.83 10.77 -0.85
N THR A 334 -21.78 10.05 -1.27
CA THR A 334 -21.22 10.16 -2.61
C THR A 334 -22.24 9.72 -3.67
N VAL A 335 -22.64 10.67 -4.51
CA VAL A 335 -23.56 10.41 -5.64
C VAL A 335 -22.76 9.91 -6.85
N LEU A 336 -23.07 8.68 -7.27
CA LEU A 336 -22.54 8.11 -8.51
C LEU A 336 -23.43 8.55 -9.69
N THR A 337 -22.84 8.76 -10.86
CA THR A 337 -23.56 9.30 -12.04
C THR A 337 -24.76 8.42 -12.44
N GLY A 338 -25.94 9.02 -12.51
CA GLY A 338 -27.14 8.41 -13.12
C GLY A 338 -27.96 7.48 -12.21
N GLU A 339 -27.54 7.23 -10.97
CA GLU A 339 -28.27 6.38 -10.02
C GLU A 339 -28.59 7.15 -8.73
N GLY A 340 -29.76 6.89 -8.14
CA GLY A 340 -30.14 7.46 -6.84
C GLY A 340 -29.27 6.89 -5.72
N SER A 341 -28.85 7.73 -4.77
CA SER A 341 -28.09 7.27 -3.62
C SER A 341 -28.95 6.37 -2.73
N GLN A 342 -28.43 5.21 -2.35
CA GLN A 342 -29.06 4.33 -1.35
C GLN A 342 -28.70 4.77 0.07
N TRP A 343 -27.89 5.81 0.23
CA TRP A 343 -27.43 6.30 1.52
C TRP A 343 -28.49 7.20 2.16
N LYS A 344 -28.57 7.12 3.49
CA LYS A 344 -29.34 8.04 4.33
C LYS A 344 -28.56 8.30 5.62
N PRO A 345 -28.66 9.51 6.22
CA PRO A 345 -27.92 9.88 7.43
C PRO A 345 -28.12 8.92 8.62
N GLU A 346 -29.30 8.31 8.72
CA GLU A 346 -29.68 7.35 9.77
C GLU A 346 -29.13 5.93 9.56
N HIS A 347 -28.49 5.63 8.42
CA HIS A 347 -27.95 4.30 8.18
C HIS A 347 -26.73 4.05 9.08
N GLU A 348 -26.84 3.00 9.88
CA GLU A 348 -25.76 2.51 10.73
C GLU A 348 -25.20 1.18 10.23
N PHE A 349 -23.89 1.02 10.42
CA PHE A 349 -23.14 -0.15 9.98
C PHE A 349 -22.42 -0.80 11.13
N MET A 350 -22.20 -2.10 11.01
CA MET A 350 -21.55 -2.91 12.04
C MET A 350 -20.68 -3.97 11.40
N ALA A 351 -19.57 -4.30 12.05
CA ALA A 351 -18.83 -5.54 11.82
C ALA A 351 -18.98 -6.42 13.06
N ALA A 352 -19.34 -7.67 12.85
CA ALA A 352 -19.39 -8.70 13.89
C ALA A 352 -18.51 -9.88 13.48
N TRP A 353 -17.90 -10.55 14.45
CA TRP A 353 -17.09 -11.74 14.24
C TRP A 353 -17.29 -12.73 15.37
N GLU A 354 -17.21 -14.00 15.00
CA GLU A 354 -17.32 -15.11 15.95
C GLU A 354 -16.00 -15.31 16.72
N PRO A 355 -16.05 -15.91 17.91
CA PRO A 355 -14.84 -16.32 18.62
C PRO A 355 -14.05 -17.37 17.81
N GLU A 356 -12.73 -17.26 17.84
CA GLU A 356 -11.77 -18.20 17.26
C GLU A 356 -10.69 -18.55 18.30
N GLU A 357 -9.87 -19.58 18.08
CA GLU A 357 -8.81 -19.94 19.03
C GLU A 357 -7.90 -18.74 19.35
N GLY A 358 -7.88 -18.33 20.62
CA GLY A 358 -7.09 -17.19 21.10
C GLY A 358 -7.71 -15.82 20.86
N ARG A 359 -8.96 -15.73 20.40
CA ARG A 359 -9.67 -14.46 20.18
C ARG A 359 -11.15 -14.54 20.53
N GLU A 360 -11.61 -13.63 21.39
CA GLU A 360 -13.03 -13.49 21.69
C GLU A 360 -13.82 -12.91 20.50
N GLY A 361 -15.06 -13.37 20.37
CA GLY A 361 -16.03 -12.80 19.44
C GLY A 361 -16.36 -11.37 19.84
N GLY A 362 -16.91 -10.61 18.90
CA GLY A 362 -17.24 -9.22 19.18
C GLY A 362 -17.97 -8.55 18.05
N GLU A 363 -18.45 -7.36 18.35
CA GLU A 363 -19.10 -6.47 17.39
C GLU A 363 -18.72 -5.03 17.67
N VAL A 364 -18.63 -4.23 16.61
CA VAL A 364 -18.43 -2.78 16.71
C VAL A 364 -19.23 -2.08 15.62
N ARG A 365 -19.75 -0.91 15.94
CA ARG A 365 -20.34 -0.02 14.94
C ARG A 365 -19.25 0.66 14.15
N ILE A 366 -19.54 0.97 12.89
CA ILE A 366 -18.58 1.55 11.94
C ILE A 366 -19.24 2.71 11.21
N LYS A 367 -18.52 3.83 11.09
CA LYS A 367 -18.89 4.95 10.23
C LYS A 367 -17.76 5.25 9.24
N ALA A 368 -18.11 5.37 7.96
CA ALA A 368 -17.20 5.77 6.91
C ALA A 368 -17.18 7.29 6.73
N PHE A 369 -16.01 7.81 6.37
CA PHE A 369 -15.80 9.22 6.10
C PHE A 369 -15.14 9.36 4.73
N VAL A 370 -15.64 10.28 3.90
CA VAL A 370 -15.04 10.56 2.59
C VAL A 370 -13.99 11.66 2.80
N PRO A 371 -12.70 11.40 2.51
CA PRO A 371 -11.68 12.44 2.62
C PRO A 371 -11.99 13.61 1.70
N SER A 372 -11.80 14.84 2.17
CA SER A 372 -12.07 16.07 1.39
C SER A 372 -11.32 16.09 0.05
N TRP A 373 -10.11 15.52 0.00
CA TRP A 373 -9.29 15.46 -1.20
C TRP A 373 -9.84 14.51 -2.29
N HIS A 374 -10.75 13.59 -1.97
CA HIS A 374 -11.39 12.72 -2.98
C HIS A 374 -12.19 13.55 -3.98
N SER A 375 -12.97 14.54 -3.51
CA SER A 375 -13.80 15.39 -4.37
C SER A 375 -12.95 16.19 -5.35
N SER A 376 -11.86 16.83 -4.86
CA SER A 376 -10.93 17.58 -5.71
C SER A 376 -10.25 16.69 -6.77
N ARG A 377 -9.89 15.45 -6.41
CA ARG A 377 -9.32 14.49 -7.38
C ARG A 377 -10.36 14.02 -8.40
N ALA A 378 -11.59 13.78 -7.98
CA ALA A 378 -12.68 13.39 -8.86
C ALA A 378 -13.00 14.48 -9.90
N GLU A 379 -13.06 15.74 -9.47
CA GLU A 379 -13.26 16.90 -10.35
C GLU A 379 -12.10 17.07 -11.34
N ALA A 380 -10.86 17.00 -10.86
CA ALA A 380 -9.68 17.10 -11.71
C ALA A 380 -9.63 15.98 -12.78
N GLN A 381 -10.08 14.76 -12.45
CA GLN A 381 -10.19 13.68 -13.43
C GLN A 381 -11.32 13.92 -14.44
N LYS A 382 -12.47 14.45 -14.02
CA LYS A 382 -13.58 14.79 -14.94
C LYS A 382 -13.13 15.83 -15.97
N LEU A 383 -12.44 16.88 -15.53
CA LEU A 383 -11.91 17.93 -16.42
C LEU A 383 -10.86 17.41 -17.42
N ARG A 384 -10.14 16.34 -17.09
CA ARG A 384 -9.18 15.70 -18.00
C ARG A 384 -9.83 14.76 -19.02
N ARG A 385 -11.11 14.41 -18.83
CA ARG A 385 -11.89 13.53 -19.72
C ARG A 385 -12.73 14.31 -20.73
N SER A 386 -13.18 15.51 -20.34
CA SER A 386 -13.75 16.52 -21.25
C SER A 386 -12.66 17.10 -22.14
#